data_AF-A0A938TEQ5-F1
#
_entry.id   AF-A0A938TEQ5-F1
#
_cell.length_a   1.000
_cell.length_b   1.000
_cell.length_c   1.000
_cell.angle_alpha   90.00
_cell.angle_beta   90.00
_cell.angle_gamma   90.00
#
_symmetry.space_group_name_H-M   'P 1'
#
loop_
_entity.id
_entity.type
_entity.pdbx_description
1 polymer ?
#
loop_
_entity_poly.entity_id
_entity_poly.type
_entity_poly.pdbx_seq_one_letter_code
_entity_poly.pdbx_strand_id
1 'polypeptide(L)'
;MLKNMLTLFFVMLITVSVLSAEGEEKYGKEITLKEKTKVTDILSAPETFNGKTVLVEGEVLSVCQGMGCWIEVAGEKENEKIKIKVEDGVIVFPKDAKGKKALVEGVVAPVKAEACEG
;
A
#
# COMPACT_ATOMS: atom_id res chain seq x y z
N MET A 1 17.50 -38.48 -39.11
CA MET A 1 16.24 -37.71 -39.25
C MET A 1 15.48 -37.51 -37.94
N LEU A 2 15.74 -38.30 -36.87
CA LEU A 2 15.03 -38.18 -35.58
C LEU A 2 15.67 -37.18 -34.58
N LYS A 3 16.88 -36.69 -34.84
CA LYS A 3 17.61 -35.81 -33.90
C LYS A 3 17.11 -34.36 -33.94
N ASN A 4 16.67 -33.87 -35.10
CA ASN A 4 16.17 -32.49 -35.28
C ASN A 4 14.69 -32.34 -34.93
N MET A 5 13.94 -33.45 -34.85
CA MET A 5 12.51 -33.44 -34.51
C MET A 5 12.26 -33.36 -33.00
N LEU A 6 13.25 -33.77 -32.18
CA LEU A 6 13.20 -33.60 -30.73
C LEU A 6 13.54 -32.16 -30.31
N THR A 7 14.38 -31.47 -31.08
CA THR A 7 14.78 -30.07 -30.82
C THR A 7 13.64 -29.08 -31.12
N LEU A 8 12.76 -29.38 -32.08
CA LEU A 8 11.60 -28.51 -32.37
C LEU A 8 10.51 -28.58 -31.31
N PHE A 9 10.39 -29.69 -30.57
CA PHE A 9 9.38 -29.83 -29.52
C PHE A 9 9.79 -29.15 -28.21
N PHE A 10 11.10 -28.99 -27.97
CA PHE A 10 11.61 -28.37 -26.73
C PHE A 10 11.67 -26.84 -26.78
N VAL A 11 11.69 -26.24 -27.98
CA VAL A 11 11.74 -24.77 -28.16
C VAL A 11 10.35 -24.11 -28.06
N MET A 12 9.26 -24.88 -28.17
CA MET A 12 7.90 -24.35 -28.10
C MET A 12 7.36 -24.16 -26.66
N LEU A 13 8.08 -24.64 -25.64
CA LEU A 13 7.62 -24.64 -24.25
C LEU A 13 8.04 -23.43 -23.40
N ILE A 14 8.81 -22.47 -23.96
CA ILE A 14 9.50 -21.44 -23.16
C ILE A 14 8.87 -20.03 -23.26
N THR A 15 7.88 -19.78 -24.13
CA THR A 15 7.42 -18.40 -24.39
C THR A 15 6.10 -17.98 -23.72
N VAL A 16 5.54 -18.75 -22.78
CA VAL A 16 4.45 -18.24 -21.93
C VAL A 16 5.07 -17.45 -20.78
N SER A 17 5.54 -16.24 -21.09
CA SER A 17 5.79 -15.22 -20.09
C SER A 17 4.42 -14.75 -19.58
N VAL A 18 4.04 -15.21 -18.39
CA VAL A 18 2.84 -14.78 -17.68
C VAL A 18 3.04 -13.30 -17.33
N LEU A 19 2.41 -12.41 -18.09
CA LEU A 19 2.35 -10.98 -17.79
C LEU A 19 1.20 -10.78 -16.80
N SER A 20 1.50 -10.86 -15.50
CA SER A 20 0.54 -10.49 -14.46
C SER A 20 0.34 -8.98 -14.51
N ALA A 21 -0.80 -8.55 -15.05
CA ALA A 21 -1.28 -7.19 -14.87
C ALA A 21 -1.84 -7.07 -13.44
N GLU A 22 -1.03 -6.53 -12.54
CA GLU A 22 -1.47 -6.20 -11.19
C GLU A 22 -2.39 -4.98 -11.29
N GLY A 23 -3.70 -5.19 -11.21
CA GLY A 23 -4.68 -4.12 -11.24
C GLY A 23 -4.54 -3.23 -10.00
N GLU A 24 -4.66 -1.91 -10.18
CA GLU A 24 -4.74 -0.96 -9.07
C GLU A 24 -6.03 -1.22 -8.28
N GLU A 25 -5.89 -1.77 -7.07
CA GLU A 25 -7.02 -1.95 -6.17
C GLU A 25 -7.35 -0.62 -5.47
N LYS A 26 -8.56 -0.12 -5.71
CA LYS A 26 -9.05 1.13 -5.11
C LYS A 26 -9.98 0.81 -3.95
N TYR A 27 -9.77 1.49 -2.84
CA TYR A 27 -10.53 1.29 -1.61
C TYR A 27 -11.12 2.61 -1.13
N GLY A 28 -12.38 2.59 -0.69
CA GLY A 28 -13.05 3.77 -0.16
C GLY A 28 -13.52 4.74 -1.23
N LYS A 29 -13.39 6.05 -0.93
CA LYS A 29 -13.78 7.14 -1.84
C LYS A 29 -12.68 7.41 -2.86
N GLU A 30 -13.05 8.05 -3.97
CA GLU A 30 -12.08 8.51 -4.95
C GLU A 30 -11.12 9.56 -4.35
N ILE A 31 -9.85 9.47 -4.73
CA ILE A 31 -8.82 10.43 -4.36
C ILE A 31 -9.11 11.75 -5.11
N THR A 32 -9.25 12.83 -4.35
CA THR A 32 -9.58 14.16 -4.87
C THR A 32 -8.35 15.06 -4.96
N LEU A 33 -7.36 14.83 -4.08
CA LEU A 33 -6.10 15.54 -4.07
C LEU A 33 -5.17 15.04 -5.19
N LYS A 34 -4.48 15.98 -5.83
CA LYS A 34 -3.44 15.69 -6.83
C LYS A 34 -2.03 15.87 -6.29
N GLU A 35 -1.90 16.65 -5.22
CA GLU A 35 -0.61 16.97 -4.61
C GLU A 35 -0.29 15.96 -3.51
N LYS A 36 0.86 15.30 -3.65
CA LYS A 36 1.34 14.33 -2.67
C LYS A 36 2.08 15.05 -1.56
N THR A 37 1.65 14.84 -0.33
CA THR A 37 2.34 15.28 0.88
C THR A 37 3.33 14.21 1.32
N LYS A 38 4.55 14.62 1.64
CA LYS A 38 5.60 13.71 2.09
C LYS A 38 5.34 13.29 3.53
N VAL A 39 5.52 12.01 3.83
CA VAL A 39 5.39 11.49 5.21
C VAL A 39 6.40 12.19 6.14
N THR A 40 7.61 12.48 5.66
CA THR A 40 8.62 13.23 6.40
C THR A 40 8.14 14.60 6.86
N ASP A 41 7.40 15.32 6.01
CA ASP A 41 6.93 16.68 6.32
C ASP A 41 5.84 16.62 7.40
N ILE A 42 4.95 15.63 7.31
CA ILE A 42 3.92 15.36 8.31
C ILE A 42 4.56 15.02 9.66
N LEU A 43 5.59 14.16 9.67
CA LEU A 43 6.30 13.77 10.90
C LEU A 43 7.14 14.90 11.50
N SER A 44 7.66 15.80 10.66
CA SER A 44 8.46 16.95 11.10
C SER A 44 7.61 18.08 11.67
N ALA A 45 6.36 18.24 11.22
CA ALA A 45 5.46 19.30 11.66
C ALA A 45 4.01 18.80 11.89
N PRO A 46 3.78 17.81 12.77
CA PRO A 46 2.48 17.15 12.91
C PRO A 46 1.35 18.12 13.31
N GLU A 47 1.66 19.16 14.09
CA GLU A 47 0.67 20.17 14.49
C GLU A 47 0.14 20.98 13.30
N THR A 48 0.98 21.23 12.29
CA THR A 48 0.60 21.97 11.08
C THR A 48 -0.31 21.16 10.17
N PHE A 49 -0.21 19.83 10.22
CA PHE A 49 -1.02 18.92 9.40
C PHE A 49 -2.26 18.41 10.13
N ASN A 50 -2.35 18.53 11.45
CA ASN A 50 -3.51 18.11 12.22
C ASN A 50 -4.82 18.72 11.67
N GLY A 51 -5.78 17.85 11.35
CA GLY A 51 -7.07 18.22 10.78
C GLY A 51 -7.04 18.54 9.28
N LYS A 52 -5.89 18.43 8.60
CA LYS A 52 -5.78 18.65 7.15
C LYS A 52 -5.89 17.32 6.39
N THR A 53 -6.58 17.37 5.26
CA THR A 53 -6.58 16.28 4.29
C THR A 53 -5.27 16.30 3.50
N VAL A 54 -4.57 15.17 3.47
CA VAL A 54 -3.31 14.99 2.75
C VAL A 54 -3.39 13.73 1.90
N LEU A 55 -2.55 13.69 0.87
CA LEU A 55 -2.35 12.51 0.04
C LEU A 55 -0.94 11.98 0.28
N VAL A 56 -0.81 10.79 0.85
CA VAL A 56 0.49 10.15 1.10
C VAL A 56 0.69 8.96 0.19
N GLU A 57 1.93 8.74 -0.25
CA GLU A 57 2.34 7.57 -1.02
C GLU A 57 3.47 6.88 -0.29
N GLY A 58 3.42 5.55 -0.20
CA GLY A 58 4.52 4.76 0.35
C GLY A 58 4.28 3.25 0.24
N GLU A 59 5.26 2.47 0.66
CA GLU A 59 5.16 1.01 0.70
C GLU A 59 4.43 0.55 1.96
N VAL A 60 3.52 -0.42 1.83
CA VAL A 60 2.83 -1.01 2.97
C VAL A 60 3.76 -1.96 3.71
N LEU A 61 4.19 -1.55 4.91
CA LEU A 61 5.08 -2.32 5.78
C LEU A 61 4.31 -3.43 6.51
N SER A 62 3.11 -3.12 6.98
CA SER A 62 2.30 -4.03 7.79
C SER A 62 0.81 -3.78 7.60
N VAL A 63 0.02 -4.83 7.76
CA VAL A 63 -1.44 -4.82 7.69
C VAL A 63 -1.98 -5.43 8.97
N CYS A 64 -3.05 -4.88 9.52
CA CYS A 64 -3.75 -5.48 10.65
C CYS A 64 -4.23 -6.90 10.30
N GLN A 65 -3.65 -7.92 10.96
CA GLN A 65 -3.99 -9.33 10.68
C GLN A 65 -5.39 -9.75 11.17
N GLY A 66 -6.00 -8.93 12.04
CA GLY A 66 -7.37 -9.08 12.50
C GLY A 66 -8.37 -8.72 11.41
N MET A 67 -9.08 -7.60 11.58
CA MET A 67 -10.12 -7.17 10.64
C MET A 67 -9.62 -6.31 9.48
N GLY A 68 -8.30 -6.10 9.34
CA GLY A 68 -7.76 -5.25 8.27
C GLY A 68 -8.12 -3.77 8.43
N CYS A 69 -8.34 -3.30 9.67
CA CYS A 69 -8.79 -1.95 9.98
C CYS A 69 -7.68 -0.88 9.99
N TRP A 70 -6.42 -1.28 9.80
CA TRP A 70 -5.31 -0.35 9.64
C TRP A 70 -4.16 -0.97 8.83
N ILE A 71 -3.34 -0.10 8.25
CA ILE A 71 -2.06 -0.42 7.60
C ILE A 71 -0.97 0.53 8.09
N GLU A 72 0.28 0.07 8.08
CA GLU A 72 1.45 0.92 8.23
C GLU A 72 2.10 1.13 6.86
N VAL A 73 2.36 2.39 6.52
CA VAL A 73 3.00 2.78 5.27
C VAL A 73 4.33 3.45 5.58
N ALA A 74 5.37 3.07 4.83
CA ALA A 74 6.70 3.65 4.94
C ALA A 74 6.72 5.10 4.45
N GLY A 75 7.50 5.93 5.11
CA GLY A 75 7.86 7.25 4.62
C GLY A 75 9.01 7.20 3.60
N GLU A 76 9.50 8.38 3.22
CA GLU A 76 10.61 8.50 2.26
C GLU A 76 11.95 8.11 2.87
N LYS A 77 12.12 8.27 4.19
CA LYS A 77 13.36 7.90 4.88
C LYS A 77 13.21 6.56 5.59
N GLU A 78 14.34 5.87 5.75
CA GLU A 78 14.44 4.70 6.60
C GLU A 78 13.96 5.03 8.02
N ASN A 79 13.13 4.14 8.58
CA ASN A 79 12.48 4.26 9.89
C ASN A 79 11.32 5.27 10.00
N GLU A 80 10.99 6.02 8.95
CA GLU A 80 9.75 6.81 8.94
C GLU A 80 8.57 5.90 8.56
N LYS A 81 7.51 5.95 9.37
CA LYS A 81 6.27 5.22 9.09
C LYS A 81 5.06 6.00 9.56
N ILE A 82 3.96 5.86 8.85
CA ILE A 82 2.66 6.42 9.20
C ILE A 82 1.63 5.29 9.31
N LYS A 83 0.79 5.36 10.35
CA LYS A 83 -0.33 4.44 10.52
C LYS A 83 -1.58 5.04 9.88
N ILE A 84 -2.17 4.31 8.95
CA ILE A 84 -3.43 4.65 8.31
C ILE A 84 -4.50 3.77 8.95
N LYS A 85 -5.44 4.38 9.66
CA LYS A 85 -6.56 3.70 10.30
C LYS A 85 -7.84 4.07 9.54
N VAL A 86 -8.66 3.07 9.28
CA VAL A 86 -10.00 3.24 8.73
C VAL A 86 -11.03 2.86 9.79
N GLU A 87 -12.25 3.35 9.64
CA GLU A 87 -13.37 2.91 10.48
C GLU A 87 -13.69 1.44 10.18
N ASP A 88 -13.95 0.67 11.24
CA ASP A 88 -14.24 -0.76 11.14
C ASP A 88 -15.45 -0.99 10.23
N GLY A 89 -15.28 -1.82 9.19
CA GLY A 89 -16.34 -2.16 8.24
C GLY A 89 -16.51 -1.18 7.06
N VAL A 90 -15.79 -0.06 7.01
CA VAL A 90 -15.83 0.86 5.85
C VAL A 90 -14.84 0.41 4.77
N ILE A 91 -13.61 0.08 5.17
CA ILE A 91 -12.56 -0.43 4.28
C ILE A 91 -11.89 -1.61 4.99
N VAL A 92 -11.68 -2.70 4.26
CA VAL A 92 -10.92 -3.85 4.73
C VAL A 92 -9.69 -3.98 3.84
N PHE A 93 -8.52 -3.71 4.40
CA PHE A 93 -7.26 -3.89 3.67
C PHE A 93 -6.93 -5.37 3.54
N PRO A 94 -6.67 -5.88 2.33
CA PRO A 94 -6.36 -7.29 2.16
C PRO A 94 -4.93 -7.58 2.66
N LYS A 95 -4.70 -8.80 3.13
CA LYS A 95 -3.43 -9.18 3.78
C LYS A 95 -2.25 -9.19 2.81
N ASP A 96 -2.52 -9.36 1.52
CA ASP A 96 -1.55 -9.32 0.43
C ASP A 96 -1.16 -7.88 0.05
N ALA A 97 -1.77 -6.84 0.64
CA ALA A 97 -1.34 -5.46 0.45
C ALA A 97 0.08 -5.20 0.97
N LYS A 98 0.59 -6.03 1.90
CA LYS A 98 1.95 -5.90 2.43
C LYS A 98 2.98 -6.02 1.30
N GLY A 99 3.90 -5.06 1.24
CA GLY A 99 4.94 -4.96 0.21
C GLY A 99 4.46 -4.31 -1.10
N LYS A 100 3.17 -3.96 -1.23
CA LYS A 100 2.67 -3.16 -2.35
C LYS A 100 2.82 -1.66 -2.03
N LYS A 101 2.83 -0.83 -3.08
CA LYS A 101 2.72 0.62 -2.93
C LYS A 101 1.26 1.01 -2.70
N ALA A 102 1.02 1.83 -1.69
CA ALA A 102 -0.28 2.39 -1.38
C ALA A 102 -0.26 3.91 -1.59
N LEU A 103 -1.34 4.41 -2.21
CA LEU A 103 -1.65 5.83 -2.30
C LEU A 103 -2.89 6.08 -1.44
N VAL A 104 -2.76 6.93 -0.43
CA VAL A 104 -3.79 7.11 0.60
C VAL A 104 -4.11 8.58 0.79
N GLU A 105 -5.38 8.92 0.59
CA GLU A 105 -5.94 10.22 0.96
C GLU A 105 -6.66 10.12 2.30
N GLY A 106 -6.35 11.03 3.23
CA GLY A 106 -6.98 11.03 4.54
C GLY A 106 -6.69 12.28 5.35
N VAL A 107 -7.40 12.43 6.46
CA VAL A 107 -7.19 13.53 7.40
C VAL A 107 -6.10 13.14 8.40
N VAL A 108 -5.07 13.97 8.54
CA VAL A 108 -4.04 13.73 9.55
C VAL A 108 -4.61 14.05 10.92
N ALA A 109 -4.47 13.10 11.84
CA ALA A 109 -4.76 13.31 13.25
C ALA A 109 -3.50 12.96 14.06
N PRO A 110 -3.26 13.63 15.20
CA PRO A 110 -2.23 13.21 16.12
C PRO A 110 -2.53 11.77 16.54
N VAL A 111 -1.52 10.92 16.50
CA VAL A 111 -1.59 9.62 17.15
C VAL A 111 -1.60 9.90 18.64
N LYS A 112 -2.80 10.10 19.22
CA LYS A 112 -2.91 9.85 20.66
C LYS A 112 -2.47 8.41 20.84
N ALA A 113 -1.60 8.17 21.82
CA ALA A 113 -1.31 6.84 22.33
C ALA A 113 -2.57 6.28 23.01
N GLU A 114 -3.65 6.15 22.26
CA GLU A 114 -4.82 5.37 22.65
C GLU A 114 -4.41 3.94 22.31
N ALA A 115 -4.12 3.24 23.39
CA ALA A 115 -3.60 1.91 23.45
C ALA A 115 -4.28 0.98 22.44
N CYS A 116 -3.49 0.07 21.88
CA CYS A 116 -4.01 -1.26 21.61
C CYS A 116 -4.47 -1.84 22.97
N GLU A 117 -5.69 -1.55 23.39
CA GLU A 117 -6.36 -2.22 24.50
C GLU A 117 -7.58 -2.94 23.93
N GLY A 118 -7.50 -4.27 23.91
CA GLY A 118 -8.61 -5.18 23.61
C GLY A 118 -8.30 -6.17 22.51
#